data_AF-D3PE31-F1
#
_entry.id   AF-D3PE31-F1
#
_cell.length_a   1.000
_cell.length_b   1.000
_cell.length_c   1.000
_cell.angle_alpha   90.00
_cell.angle_beta   90.00
_cell.angle_gamma   90.00
#
_symmetry.space_group_name_H-M   'P 1'
#
loop_
_entity.id
_entity.type
_entity.pdbx_description
1 polymer ?
#
loop_
_entity_poly.entity_id
_entity_poly.type
_entity_poly.pdbx_seq_one_letter_code
_entity_poly.pdbx_strand_id
1 'polypeptide(L)'
;MFKKLILIIFLFLSSYLLYAGDVSDYLLGVSAFKDQLYDVAKISLEDFLKDAKDEKKINFAKYLLYQIYLSEDNYDKALELINELENVNDKKIDTKLLRYDKVKILAEKDCDLAKSYLIENFYDYTLKAYLSSNCKVDKDISKKSLRLKLDNKLRLALAIKLKDFPEEASKQFDKIDIRKLDNKNKKSFAILFYKNGNYDKFWKIYRYYKDSDMVNLALDRVWDIKKYDSFLKSFEINRKKYKISNINYCRAYKIQKENGLKVDCDLLDNCFVKHDEKYYESYLNCSLAIKDIDKFKKRYLLWSKKSDKIKCMYAYDGYKLNLLRISDFKNCKNRYDIADKLLADEKAKEVLLLLSEDSSDQGLYFKVLAYLLLNDTASAEKAMKKIKDKEILNKLNEFMK
;
A
#
# COMPACT_ATOMS: atom_id res chain seq x y z
N MET A 1 31.32 87.23 33.58
CA MET A 1 31.59 86.23 32.50
C MET A 1 31.12 84.81 32.84
N PHE A 2 31.17 84.36 34.10
CA PHE A 2 30.78 82.98 34.48
C PHE A 2 29.31 82.56 34.22
N LYS A 3 28.32 83.47 34.31
CA LYS A 3 26.91 83.13 34.02
C LYS A 3 26.63 82.82 32.54
N LYS A 4 27.38 83.39 31.59
CA LYS A 4 27.22 83.10 30.15
C LYS A 4 27.89 81.78 29.75
N LEU A 5 28.97 81.38 30.43
CA LEU A 5 29.66 80.11 30.18
C LEU A 5 28.82 78.90 30.62
N ILE A 6 28.13 79.02 31.77
CA ILE A 6 27.24 77.97 32.28
C ILE A 6 26.04 77.76 31.36
N LEU A 7 25.48 78.83 30.78
CA LEU A 7 24.37 78.73 29.84
C LEU A 7 24.78 78.03 28.53
N ILE A 8 26.00 78.29 28.03
CA ILE A 8 26.55 77.65 26.82
C ILE A 8 26.86 76.17 27.09
N ILE A 9 27.38 75.83 28.26
CA ILE A 9 27.64 74.43 28.66
C ILE A 9 26.32 73.66 28.85
N PHE A 10 25.27 74.30 29.39
CA PHE A 10 23.95 73.67 29.53
C PHE A 10 23.24 73.50 28.18
N LEU A 11 23.42 74.44 27.24
CA LEU A 11 22.95 74.33 25.85
C LEU A 11 23.73 73.29 25.03
N PHE A 12 25.02 73.07 25.31
CA PHE A 12 25.82 72.00 24.71
C PHE A 12 25.52 70.63 25.32
N LEU A 13 25.24 70.53 26.63
CA LEU A 13 24.84 69.26 27.26
C LEU A 13 23.43 68.82 26.86
N SER A 14 22.48 69.74 26.73
CA SER A 14 21.12 69.42 26.31
C SER A 14 21.04 69.03 24.83
N SER A 15 21.90 69.60 23.98
CA SER A 15 22.04 69.17 22.58
C SER A 15 22.82 67.85 22.42
N TYR A 16 23.77 67.53 23.32
CA TYR A 16 24.44 66.22 23.35
C TYR A 16 23.52 65.08 23.80
N LEU A 17 22.64 65.32 24.77
CA LEU A 17 21.66 64.32 25.24
C LEU A 17 20.58 64.02 24.19
N LEU A 18 20.25 64.98 23.32
CA LEU A 18 19.35 64.76 22.18
C LEU A 18 20.03 64.07 20.99
N TYR A 19 21.36 64.06 20.91
CA TYR A 19 22.12 63.43 19.81
C TYR A 19 22.74 62.07 20.18
N ALA A 20 22.81 61.73 21.47
CA ALA A 20 23.43 60.51 21.97
C ALA A 20 22.46 59.31 22.11
N GLY A 21 21.15 59.54 22.17
CA GLY A 21 20.13 58.48 22.24
C GLY A 21 20.14 57.57 21.00
N ASP A 22 20.16 58.19 19.81
CA ASP A 22 20.12 57.49 18.51
C ASP A 22 21.22 56.43 18.32
N VAL A 23 22.41 56.64 18.89
CA VAL A 23 23.53 55.68 18.75
C VAL A 23 23.52 54.66 19.89
N SER A 24 23.06 55.06 21.08
CA SER A 24 23.00 54.19 22.26
C SER A 24 21.95 53.08 22.09
N ASP A 25 20.73 53.44 21.66
CA ASP A 25 19.62 52.48 21.55
C ASP A 25 19.84 51.49 20.41
N TYR A 26 20.42 51.94 19.30
CA TYR A 26 20.85 51.06 18.21
C TYR A 26 21.89 50.03 18.67
N LEU A 27 22.95 50.47 19.37
CA LEU A 27 24.01 49.56 19.83
C LEU A 27 23.51 48.60 20.91
N LEU A 28 22.68 49.09 21.82
CA LEU A 28 22.01 48.26 22.83
C LEU A 28 21.12 47.21 22.18
N GLY A 29 20.26 47.62 21.22
CA GLY A 29 19.35 46.73 20.52
C GLY A 29 20.07 45.65 19.70
N VAL A 30 21.12 46.01 18.97
CA VAL A 30 21.95 45.05 18.21
C VAL A 30 22.69 44.08 19.14
N SER A 31 23.21 44.56 20.27
CA SER A 31 23.92 43.72 21.24
C SER A 31 22.97 42.77 21.96
N ALA A 32 21.82 43.28 22.43
CA ALA A 32 20.76 42.48 23.04
C ALA A 32 20.24 41.40 22.08
N PHE A 33 20.07 41.72 20.79
CA PHE A 33 19.68 40.73 19.78
C PHE A 33 20.72 39.61 19.66
N LYS A 34 22.00 39.96 19.62
CA LYS A 34 23.11 39.00 19.56
C LYS A 34 23.16 38.10 20.80
N ASP A 35 22.81 38.66 21.96
CA ASP A 35 22.74 37.95 23.24
C ASP A 35 21.39 37.23 23.44
N GLN A 36 20.53 37.18 22.42
CA GLN A 36 19.21 36.53 22.42
C GLN A 36 18.21 37.11 23.46
N LEU A 37 18.43 38.34 23.90
CA LEU A 37 17.52 39.10 24.76
C LEU A 37 16.49 39.85 23.89
N TYR A 38 15.62 39.10 23.21
CA TYR A 38 14.75 39.65 22.16
C TYR A 38 13.76 40.71 22.64
N ASP A 39 13.24 40.63 23.87
CA ASP A 39 12.36 41.66 24.43
C ASP A 39 13.09 43.01 24.56
N VAL A 40 14.33 42.99 25.08
CA VAL A 40 15.18 44.17 25.23
C VAL A 40 15.58 44.69 23.85
N ALA A 41 16.00 43.80 22.96
CA ALA A 41 16.37 44.14 21.59
C ALA A 41 15.21 44.84 20.86
N LYS A 42 14.00 44.32 20.98
CA LYS A 42 12.80 44.86 20.35
C LYS A 42 12.51 46.28 20.81
N ILE A 43 12.45 46.52 22.12
CA ILE A 43 12.17 47.84 22.69
C ILE A 43 13.23 48.85 22.21
N SER A 44 14.51 48.51 22.36
CA SER A 44 15.60 49.42 21.96
C SER A 44 15.64 49.69 20.46
N LEU A 45 15.33 48.70 19.61
CA LEU A 45 15.29 48.88 18.16
C LEU A 45 14.05 49.66 17.71
N GLU A 46 12.88 49.46 18.33
CA GLU A 46 11.67 50.25 18.07
C GLU A 46 11.86 51.72 18.49
N ASP A 47 12.49 51.96 19.64
CA ASP A 47 12.81 53.31 20.11
C ASP A 47 13.81 54.01 19.18
N PHE A 48 14.88 53.31 18.77
CA PHE A 48 15.82 53.82 17.77
C PHE A 48 15.13 54.26 16.47
N LEU A 49 14.17 53.47 15.97
CA LEU A 49 13.50 53.76 14.71
C LEU A 49 12.59 55.01 14.72
N LYS A 50 12.26 55.58 15.88
CA LYS A 50 11.41 56.78 15.98
C LYS A 50 12.09 58.03 15.41
N ASP A 51 13.37 58.21 15.68
CA ASP A 51 14.12 59.44 15.36
C ASP A 51 15.36 59.20 14.47
N ALA A 52 15.64 57.93 14.12
CA ALA A 52 16.81 57.55 13.32
C ALA A 52 16.87 58.22 11.94
N LYS A 53 18.10 58.63 11.55
CA LYS A 53 18.40 59.25 10.25
C LYS A 53 19.36 58.45 9.37
N ASP A 54 20.11 57.51 9.95
CA ASP A 54 21.07 56.68 9.20
C ASP A 54 20.35 55.51 8.54
N GLU A 55 20.12 55.61 7.24
CA GLU A 55 19.38 54.62 6.43
C GLU A 55 19.94 53.20 6.57
N LYS A 56 21.26 53.01 6.67
CA LYS A 56 21.85 51.67 6.81
C LYS A 56 21.56 51.08 8.19
N LYS A 57 21.60 51.90 9.24
CA LYS A 57 21.24 51.46 10.59
C LYS A 57 19.75 51.19 10.71
N ILE A 58 18.92 52.03 10.09
CA ILE A 58 17.46 51.84 10.01
C ILE A 58 17.14 50.50 9.34
N ASN A 59 17.69 50.24 8.16
CA ASN A 59 17.44 49.00 7.42
C ASN A 59 17.91 47.77 8.21
N PHE A 60 19.07 47.85 8.87
CA PHE A 60 19.54 46.75 9.71
C PHE A 60 18.70 46.57 10.98
N ALA A 61 18.24 47.65 11.62
CA ALA A 61 17.34 47.57 12.78
C ALA A 61 16.01 46.91 12.41
N LYS A 62 15.39 47.31 11.29
CA LYS A 62 14.21 46.65 10.71
C LYS A 62 14.47 45.18 10.40
N TYR A 63 15.67 44.86 9.89
CA TYR A 63 16.08 43.49 9.62
C TYR A 63 16.13 42.62 10.88
N LEU A 64 16.60 43.15 12.01
CA LEU A 64 16.56 42.42 13.28
C LEU A 64 15.13 42.33 13.84
N LEU A 65 14.36 43.41 13.76
CA LEU A 65 12.98 43.45 14.25
C LEU A 65 12.06 42.47 13.54
N TYR A 66 12.15 42.29 12.21
CA TYR A 66 11.30 41.30 11.55
C TYR A 66 11.58 39.88 12.06
N GLN A 67 12.85 39.56 12.38
CA GLN A 67 13.21 38.25 12.93
C GLN A 67 12.63 38.05 14.33
N ILE A 68 12.65 39.09 15.17
CA ILE A 68 11.98 39.06 16.47
C ILE A 68 10.48 38.83 16.29
N TYR A 69 9.81 39.64 15.47
CA TYR A 69 8.37 39.48 15.21
C TYR A 69 8.03 38.13 14.61
N LEU A 70 8.87 37.58 13.74
CA LEU A 70 8.70 36.23 13.21
C LEU A 70 8.81 35.15 14.30
N SER A 71 9.72 35.33 15.27
CA SER A 71 9.85 34.41 16.41
C SER A 71 8.69 34.49 17.41
N GLU A 72 7.97 35.62 17.43
CA GLU A 72 6.76 35.86 18.21
C GLU A 72 5.47 35.47 17.46
N ASP A 73 5.59 34.83 16.28
CA ASP A 73 4.47 34.54 15.36
C ASP A 73 3.66 35.79 14.94
N ASN A 74 4.22 36.99 15.07
CA ASN A 74 3.62 38.24 14.61
C ASN A 74 3.88 38.45 13.11
N TYR A 75 3.19 37.65 12.31
CA TYR A 75 3.37 37.60 10.86
C TYR A 75 3.03 38.88 10.12
N ASP A 76 2.10 39.69 10.65
CA ASP A 76 1.72 40.96 10.01
C ASP A 76 2.88 41.97 10.05
N LYS A 77 3.41 42.21 11.25
CA LYS A 77 4.56 43.12 11.42
C LYS A 77 5.83 42.59 10.76
N ALA A 78 6.07 41.28 10.85
CA ALA A 78 7.20 40.67 10.17
C ALA A 78 7.11 40.88 8.65
N LEU A 79 5.92 40.65 8.05
CA LEU A 79 5.73 40.82 6.61
C LEU A 79 5.83 42.28 6.16
N GLU A 80 5.32 43.22 6.96
CA GLU A 80 5.49 44.66 6.73
C GLU A 80 6.97 45.03 6.58
N LEU A 81 7.79 44.69 7.58
CA LEU A 81 9.22 44.97 7.57
C LEU A 81 9.95 44.24 6.44
N ILE A 82 9.61 42.98 6.16
CA ILE A 82 10.19 42.24 5.04
C ILE A 82 9.93 42.96 3.70
N ASN A 83 8.71 43.48 3.48
CA ASN A 83 8.37 44.17 2.23
C ASN A 83 9.19 45.44 2.02
N GLU A 84 9.51 46.16 3.10
CA GLU A 84 10.38 47.34 3.04
C GLU A 84 11.83 46.98 2.72
N LEU A 85 12.30 45.82 3.19
CA LEU A 85 13.71 45.41 3.11
C LEU A 85 14.08 44.61 1.86
N GLU A 86 13.11 44.00 1.18
CA GLU A 86 13.36 43.00 0.13
C GLU A 86 14.24 43.51 -1.03
N ASN A 87 14.17 44.81 -1.33
CA ASN A 87 14.92 45.45 -2.42
C ASN A 87 16.10 46.29 -1.92
N VAL A 88 16.39 46.28 -0.61
CA VAL A 88 17.49 47.03 -0.02
C VAL A 88 18.82 46.33 -0.32
N ASN A 89 19.77 47.07 -0.88
CA ASN A 89 21.13 46.58 -1.15
C ASN A 89 22.06 46.87 0.04
N ASP A 90 21.92 46.10 1.11
CA ASP A 90 22.82 46.13 2.28
C ASP A 90 23.43 44.74 2.52
N LYS A 91 24.76 44.68 2.64
CA LYS A 91 25.51 43.43 2.88
C LYS A 91 25.21 42.79 4.24
N LYS A 92 24.66 43.55 5.20
CA LYS A 92 24.24 43.04 6.50
C LYS A 92 22.88 42.32 6.45
N ILE A 93 22.14 42.48 5.37
CA ILE A 93 20.81 41.90 5.17
C ILE A 93 20.95 40.63 4.32
N ASP A 94 20.54 39.49 4.88
CA ASP A 94 20.42 38.26 4.10
C ASP A 94 19.11 38.27 3.31
N THR A 95 19.18 38.76 2.07
CA THR A 95 18.04 38.80 1.15
C THR A 95 17.53 37.40 0.80
N LYS A 96 18.34 36.33 0.90
CA LYS A 96 17.85 34.96 0.67
C LYS A 96 16.98 34.51 1.82
N LEU A 97 17.40 34.79 3.06
CA LEU A 97 16.63 34.49 4.27
C LEU A 97 15.30 35.28 4.28
N LEU A 98 15.34 36.58 3.97
CA LEU A 98 14.13 37.41 3.87
C LEU A 98 13.09 36.81 2.91
N ARG A 99 13.51 36.44 1.69
CA ARG A 99 12.59 35.85 0.70
C ARG A 99 12.12 34.45 1.11
N TYR A 100 12.96 33.66 1.77
CA TYR A 100 12.57 32.37 2.35
C TYR A 100 11.48 32.55 3.40
N ASP A 101 11.69 33.45 4.36
CA ASP A 101 10.74 33.73 5.44
C ASP A 101 9.45 34.36 4.91
N LYS A 102 9.54 35.25 3.91
CA LYS A 102 8.37 35.79 3.21
C LYS A 102 7.49 34.70 2.64
N VAL A 103 8.05 33.73 1.92
CA VAL A 103 7.29 32.59 1.40
C VAL A 103 6.64 31.80 2.54
N LYS A 104 7.37 31.56 3.64
CA LYS A 104 6.84 30.82 4.80
C LYS A 104 5.63 31.55 5.40
N ILE A 105 5.78 32.84 5.69
CA ILE A 105 4.70 33.69 6.24
C ILE A 105 3.50 33.72 5.29
N LEU A 106 3.73 33.99 4.00
CA LEU A 106 2.66 34.03 3.01
C LEU A 106 1.96 32.67 2.93
N ALA A 107 2.68 31.56 2.97
CA ALA A 107 2.09 30.24 2.85
C ALA A 107 1.22 29.83 4.07
N GLU A 108 1.48 30.40 5.25
CA GLU A 108 0.60 30.23 6.42
C GLU A 108 -0.67 31.07 6.31
N LYS A 109 -0.60 32.24 5.66
CA LYS A 109 -1.71 33.18 5.55
C LYS A 109 -2.60 32.92 4.33
N ASP A 110 -1.99 32.79 3.15
CA ASP A 110 -2.64 32.68 1.85
C ASP A 110 -1.72 31.96 0.83
N CYS A 111 -2.12 30.74 0.46
CA CYS A 111 -1.36 29.93 -0.48
C CYS A 111 -1.28 30.52 -1.90
N ASP A 112 -2.27 31.30 -2.35
CA ASP A 112 -2.27 31.89 -3.69
C ASP A 112 -1.30 33.08 -3.74
N LEU A 113 -1.23 33.89 -2.68
CA LEU A 113 -0.20 34.92 -2.55
C LEU A 113 1.20 34.30 -2.44
N ALA A 114 1.37 33.26 -1.63
CA ALA A 114 2.64 32.55 -1.50
C ALA A 114 3.11 31.97 -2.83
N LYS A 115 2.18 31.38 -3.60
CA LYS A 115 2.46 30.84 -4.93
C LYS A 115 2.84 31.94 -5.90
N SER A 116 2.08 33.03 -5.95
CA SER A 116 2.36 34.16 -6.85
C SER A 116 3.75 34.71 -6.60
N TYR A 117 4.09 34.93 -5.33
CA TYR A 117 5.41 35.38 -4.92
C TYR A 117 6.52 34.38 -5.25
N LEU A 118 6.31 33.08 -5.03
CA LEU A 118 7.26 32.02 -5.44
C LEU A 118 7.51 32.05 -6.95
N ILE A 119 6.46 32.22 -7.76
CA ILE A 119 6.56 32.21 -9.23
C ILE A 119 7.41 33.37 -9.74
N GLU A 120 7.32 34.54 -9.12
CA GLU A 120 8.15 35.71 -9.43
C GLU A 120 9.58 35.55 -8.90
N ASN A 121 9.74 34.99 -7.70
CA ASN A 121 11.01 34.82 -7.00
C ASN A 121 11.45 33.35 -6.95
N PHE A 122 11.59 32.71 -8.12
CA PHE A 122 11.73 31.27 -8.23
C PHE A 122 13.18 30.78 -8.03
N TYR A 123 13.58 30.57 -6.77
CA TYR A 123 14.88 30.08 -6.34
C TYR A 123 14.75 28.74 -5.58
N ASP A 124 15.86 28.06 -5.31
CA ASP A 124 15.86 26.80 -4.56
C ASP A 124 15.41 26.98 -3.10
N TYR A 125 15.82 28.06 -2.43
CA TYR A 125 15.43 28.36 -1.06
C TYR A 125 13.97 28.80 -0.95
N THR A 126 13.44 29.64 -1.86
CA THR A 126 12.01 30.00 -1.84
C THR A 126 11.13 28.78 -2.15
N LEU A 127 11.54 27.92 -3.10
CA LEU A 127 10.86 26.66 -3.35
C LEU A 127 10.91 25.74 -2.12
N LYS A 128 12.05 25.67 -1.41
CA LYS A 128 12.17 24.90 -0.17
C LYS A 128 11.19 25.38 0.90
N ALA A 129 11.08 26.68 1.14
CA ALA A 129 10.08 27.24 2.06
C ALA A 129 8.66 26.83 1.67
N TYR A 130 8.29 26.99 0.39
CA TYR A 130 6.97 26.64 -0.11
C TYR A 130 6.66 25.14 0.01
N LEU A 131 7.65 24.28 -0.25
CA LEU A 131 7.47 22.83 -0.12
C LEU A 131 7.30 22.37 1.33
N SER A 132 7.81 23.14 2.29
CA SER A 132 7.63 22.88 3.72
C SER A 132 6.26 23.28 4.27
N SER A 133 5.46 24.08 3.54
CA SER A 133 4.12 24.50 3.99
C SER A 133 3.03 23.47 3.66
N ASN A 134 1.77 23.77 3.97
CA ASN A 134 0.61 22.97 3.56
C ASN A 134 0.08 23.31 2.16
N CYS A 135 0.67 24.30 1.47
CA CYS A 135 0.21 24.71 0.16
C CYS A 135 0.39 23.62 -0.90
N LYS A 136 -0.58 23.56 -1.82
CA LYS A 136 -0.59 22.63 -2.95
C LYS A 136 0.48 23.03 -3.97
N VAL A 137 1.06 22.03 -4.60
CA VAL A 137 2.02 22.20 -5.71
C VAL A 137 1.33 21.77 -7.00
N ASP A 138 1.47 22.59 -8.04
CA ASP A 138 0.88 22.34 -9.34
C ASP A 138 1.92 22.17 -10.46
N LYS A 139 1.41 22.03 -11.68
CA LYS A 139 2.22 21.83 -12.88
C LYS A 139 3.15 23.01 -13.16
N ASP A 140 2.81 24.23 -12.78
CA ASP A 140 3.61 25.41 -13.11
C ASP A 140 4.83 25.52 -12.20
N ILE A 141 4.65 25.25 -10.91
CA ILE A 141 5.77 25.10 -9.96
C ILE A 141 6.70 23.95 -10.42
N SER A 142 6.13 22.81 -10.86
CA SER A 142 6.91 21.71 -11.43
C SER A 142 7.75 22.17 -12.63
N LYS A 143 7.13 22.79 -13.64
CA LYS A 143 7.83 23.22 -14.86
C LYS A 143 8.97 24.19 -14.56
N LYS A 144 8.76 25.17 -13.68
CA LYS A 144 9.82 26.12 -13.29
C LYS A 144 10.96 25.41 -12.55
N SER A 145 10.66 24.52 -11.61
CA SER A 145 11.66 23.77 -10.84
C SER A 145 12.56 22.86 -11.67
N LEU A 146 12.09 22.39 -12.83
CA LEU A 146 12.93 21.59 -13.74
C LEU A 146 14.14 22.37 -14.25
N ARG A 147 14.09 23.70 -14.28
CA ARG A 147 15.20 24.56 -14.72
C ARG A 147 16.27 24.74 -13.63
N LEU A 148 15.96 24.41 -12.38
CA LEU A 148 16.87 24.55 -11.25
C LEU A 148 17.72 23.29 -11.02
N LYS A 149 18.95 23.50 -10.54
CA LYS A 149 19.82 22.44 -10.03
C LYS A 149 19.47 22.13 -8.57
N LEU A 150 18.38 21.41 -8.37
CA LEU A 150 17.91 21.00 -7.04
C LEU A 150 18.60 19.72 -6.57
N ASP A 151 18.87 19.65 -5.27
CA ASP A 151 19.30 18.41 -4.62
C ASP A 151 18.19 17.33 -4.64
N ASN A 152 18.59 16.09 -4.36
CA ASN A 152 17.66 14.96 -4.39
C ASN A 152 16.53 15.08 -3.36
N LYS A 153 16.76 15.68 -2.18
CA LYS A 153 15.77 15.79 -1.10
C LYS A 153 14.66 16.77 -1.50
N LEU A 154 15.03 17.88 -2.14
CA LEU A 154 14.08 18.88 -2.60
C LEU A 154 13.27 18.38 -3.81
N ARG A 155 13.92 17.69 -4.76
CA ARG A 155 13.21 17.01 -5.87
C ARG A 155 12.22 15.96 -5.38
N LEU A 156 12.63 15.21 -4.36
CA LEU A 156 11.79 14.21 -3.71
C LEU A 156 10.54 14.84 -3.10
N ALA A 157 10.71 15.87 -2.27
CA ALA A 157 9.61 16.59 -1.64
C ALA A 157 8.62 17.15 -2.68
N LEU A 158 9.17 17.73 -3.76
CA LEU A 158 8.39 18.23 -4.88
C LEU A 158 7.56 17.12 -5.55
N ALA A 159 8.21 16.01 -5.91
CA ALA A 159 7.56 14.92 -6.63
C ALA A 159 6.49 14.21 -5.77
N ILE A 160 6.64 14.16 -4.44
CA ILE A 160 5.61 13.68 -3.52
C ILE A 160 4.39 14.61 -3.53
N LYS A 161 4.59 15.94 -3.48
CA LYS A 161 3.49 16.91 -3.52
C LYS A 161 2.77 16.95 -4.86
N LEU A 162 3.42 16.53 -5.94
CA LEU A 162 2.85 16.40 -7.29
C LEU A 162 2.08 15.08 -7.51
N LYS A 163 1.63 14.39 -6.47
CA LYS A 163 0.92 13.09 -6.58
C LYS A 163 -0.30 13.14 -7.51
N ASP A 164 -1.00 14.27 -7.55
CA ASP A 164 -2.19 14.52 -8.37
C ASP A 164 -1.83 14.91 -9.82
N PHE A 165 -0.54 15.08 -10.11
CA PHE A 165 0.02 15.38 -11.43
C PHE A 165 1.10 14.35 -11.82
N PRO A 166 0.70 13.11 -12.17
CA PRO A 166 1.62 11.98 -12.28
C PRO A 166 2.76 12.16 -13.29
N GLU A 167 2.46 12.80 -14.42
CA GLU A 167 3.46 13.12 -15.44
C GLU A 167 4.52 14.10 -14.94
N GLU A 168 4.10 15.10 -14.16
CA GLU A 168 5.00 16.09 -13.57
C GLU A 168 5.85 15.47 -12.45
N ALA A 169 5.24 14.66 -11.58
CA ALA A 169 5.99 13.87 -10.60
C ALA A 169 7.03 12.96 -11.26
N SER A 170 6.70 12.35 -12.41
CA SER A 170 7.64 11.53 -13.20
C SER A 170 8.83 12.34 -13.72
N LYS A 171 8.60 13.55 -14.26
CA LYS A 171 9.67 14.42 -14.75
C LYS A 171 10.64 14.82 -13.63
N GLN A 172 10.11 15.09 -12.44
CA GLN A 172 10.94 15.40 -11.27
C GLN A 172 11.74 14.18 -10.82
N PHE A 173 11.09 13.02 -10.76
CA PHE A 173 11.71 11.76 -10.38
C PHE A 173 12.86 11.35 -11.31
N ASP A 174 12.77 11.66 -12.61
CA ASP A 174 13.83 11.34 -13.56
C ASP A 174 15.16 12.04 -13.30
N LYS A 175 15.12 13.14 -12.55
CA LYS A 175 16.33 13.87 -12.13
C LYS A 175 16.88 13.37 -10.78
N ILE A 176 16.29 12.32 -10.20
CA ILE A 176 16.72 11.74 -8.92
C ILE A 176 17.54 10.47 -9.17
N ASP A 177 18.69 10.36 -8.48
CA ASP A 177 19.41 9.08 -8.38
C ASP A 177 18.70 8.16 -7.37
N ILE A 178 17.98 7.16 -7.88
CA ILE A 178 17.20 6.19 -7.09
C ILE A 178 18.06 5.49 -6.04
N ARG A 179 19.35 5.27 -6.29
CA ARG A 179 20.25 4.59 -5.35
C ARG A 179 20.44 5.38 -4.06
N LYS A 180 20.32 6.71 -4.13
CA LYS A 180 20.45 7.63 -3.00
C LYS A 180 19.16 7.82 -2.20
N LEU A 181 18.04 7.23 -2.65
CA LEU A 181 16.78 7.28 -1.92
C LEU A 181 16.75 6.22 -0.82
N ASP A 182 16.18 6.54 0.33
CA ASP A 182 15.84 5.52 1.34
C ASP A 182 14.69 4.61 0.85
N ASN A 183 14.49 3.50 1.56
CA ASN A 183 13.50 2.49 1.21
C ASN A 183 12.05 2.99 1.32
N LYS A 184 11.75 3.86 2.30
CA LYS A 184 10.42 4.44 2.49
C LYS A 184 10.01 5.25 1.27
N ASN A 185 10.91 6.10 0.80
CA ASN A 185 10.72 6.93 -0.38
C ASN A 185 10.62 6.10 -1.65
N LYS A 186 11.51 5.12 -1.86
CA LYS A 186 11.39 4.20 -3.00
C LYS A 186 10.01 3.53 -3.05
N LYS A 187 9.52 3.03 -1.92
CA LYS A 187 8.19 2.43 -1.81
C LYS A 187 7.09 3.41 -2.19
N SER A 188 7.08 4.62 -1.62
CA SER A 188 6.08 5.65 -1.92
C SER A 188 6.02 5.99 -3.43
N PHE A 189 7.16 6.15 -4.09
CA PHE A 189 7.19 6.41 -5.53
C PHE A 189 6.74 5.22 -6.37
N ALA A 190 7.15 4.01 -6.00
CA ALA A 190 6.72 2.83 -6.72
C ALA A 190 5.19 2.67 -6.65
N ILE A 191 4.58 2.86 -5.48
CA ILE A 191 3.11 2.83 -5.33
C ILE A 191 2.46 3.94 -6.16
N LEU A 192 3.00 5.17 -6.13
CA LEU A 192 2.50 6.29 -6.91
C LEU A 192 2.49 5.96 -8.41
N PHE A 193 3.63 5.53 -8.95
CA PHE A 193 3.75 5.22 -10.37
C PHE A 193 2.93 4.00 -10.78
N TYR A 194 2.79 3.00 -9.90
CA TYR A 194 1.90 1.87 -10.13
C TYR A 194 0.44 2.30 -10.26
N LYS A 195 -0.07 3.08 -9.28
CA LYS A 195 -1.46 3.55 -9.25
C LYS A 195 -1.79 4.44 -10.45
N ASN A 196 -0.82 5.19 -10.94
CA ASN A 196 -0.98 6.11 -12.07
C ASN A 196 -0.68 5.46 -13.43
N GLY A 197 -0.46 4.14 -13.48
CA GLY A 197 -0.21 3.41 -14.73
C GLY A 197 1.19 3.61 -15.35
N ASN A 198 2.09 4.34 -14.69
CA ASN A 198 3.46 4.55 -15.16
C ASN A 198 4.37 3.37 -14.76
N TYR A 199 4.11 2.22 -15.38
CA TYR A 199 4.74 0.96 -15.00
C TYR A 199 6.26 0.94 -15.25
N ASP A 200 6.77 1.70 -16.22
CA ASP A 200 8.22 1.76 -16.49
C ASP A 200 9.00 2.34 -15.32
N LYS A 201 8.49 3.41 -14.68
CA LYS A 201 9.10 3.96 -13.46
C LYS A 201 8.92 3.02 -12.27
N PHE A 202 7.76 2.38 -12.14
CA PHE A 202 7.56 1.34 -11.13
C PHE A 202 8.63 0.24 -11.27
N TRP A 203 8.85 -0.31 -12.46
CA TRP A 203 9.86 -1.33 -12.72
C TRP A 203 11.29 -0.83 -12.51
N LYS A 204 11.56 0.45 -12.84
CA LYS A 204 12.84 1.10 -12.54
C LYS A 204 13.12 1.08 -11.03
N ILE A 205 12.14 1.39 -10.19
CA ILE A 205 12.28 1.37 -8.73
C ILE A 205 12.35 -0.07 -8.20
N TYR A 206 11.48 -0.96 -8.69
CA TYR A 206 11.40 -2.37 -8.30
C TYR A 206 12.74 -3.12 -8.46
N ARG A 207 13.59 -2.70 -9.40
CA ARG A 207 14.95 -3.23 -9.57
C ARG A 207 15.89 -2.88 -8.40
N TYR A 208 15.68 -1.76 -7.72
CA TYR A 208 16.51 -1.29 -6.61
C TYR A 208 15.91 -1.57 -5.24
N TYR A 209 14.61 -1.83 -5.15
CA TYR A 209 13.91 -2.06 -3.89
C TYR A 209 12.75 -3.03 -4.06
N LYS A 210 12.68 -4.01 -3.16
CA LYS A 210 11.61 -5.02 -3.10
C LYS A 210 11.24 -5.28 -1.65
N ASP A 211 9.96 -5.16 -1.37
CA ASP A 211 9.29 -5.72 -0.19
C ASP A 211 8.06 -6.51 -0.64
N SER A 212 7.33 -7.08 0.32
CA SER A 212 6.12 -7.86 0.03
C SER A 212 5.07 -7.08 -0.78
N ASP A 213 4.87 -5.79 -0.51
CA ASP A 213 3.88 -4.98 -1.23
C ASP A 213 4.32 -4.77 -2.68
N MET A 214 5.58 -4.40 -2.90
CA MET A 214 6.13 -4.18 -4.23
C MET A 214 6.11 -5.45 -5.08
N VAL A 215 6.39 -6.59 -4.45
CA VAL A 215 6.34 -7.90 -5.11
C VAL A 215 4.91 -8.26 -5.51
N ASN A 216 3.93 -8.04 -4.66
CA ASN A 216 2.53 -8.34 -5.02
C ASN A 216 2.03 -7.43 -6.14
N LEU A 217 2.35 -6.13 -6.11
CA LEU A 217 2.05 -5.23 -7.23
C LEU A 217 2.73 -5.67 -8.53
N ALA A 218 3.99 -6.09 -8.46
CA ALA A 218 4.70 -6.60 -9.63
C ALA A 218 4.02 -7.86 -10.20
N LEU A 219 3.60 -8.79 -9.34
CA LEU A 219 2.88 -10.00 -9.75
C LEU A 219 1.50 -9.66 -10.35
N ASP A 220 0.76 -8.74 -9.73
CA ASP A 220 -0.52 -8.24 -10.24
C ASP A 220 -0.35 -7.68 -11.65
N ARG A 221 0.65 -6.82 -11.88
CA ARG A 221 0.88 -6.25 -13.21
C ARG A 221 1.22 -7.30 -14.25
N VAL A 222 2.07 -8.26 -13.92
CA VAL A 222 2.47 -9.34 -14.85
C VAL A 222 1.27 -10.23 -15.19
N TRP A 223 0.39 -10.46 -14.22
CA TRP A 223 -0.89 -11.13 -14.42
C TRP A 223 -1.82 -10.35 -15.36
N ASP A 224 -1.99 -9.05 -15.14
CA ASP A 224 -2.91 -8.20 -15.91
C ASP A 224 -2.53 -8.10 -17.40
N ILE A 225 -1.22 -8.13 -17.72
CA ILE A 225 -0.73 -8.19 -19.11
C ILE A 225 -0.71 -9.60 -19.70
N LYS A 226 -1.28 -10.59 -19.01
CA LYS A 226 -1.38 -11.99 -19.44
C LYS A 226 -0.02 -12.65 -19.75
N LYS A 227 1.06 -12.23 -19.08
CA LYS A 227 2.40 -12.83 -19.22
C LYS A 227 2.57 -13.96 -18.21
N TYR A 228 1.77 -15.03 -18.36
CA TYR A 228 1.64 -16.10 -17.36
C TYR A 228 2.93 -16.87 -17.06
N ASP A 229 3.78 -17.13 -18.06
CA ASP A 229 5.08 -17.78 -17.83
C ASP A 229 6.00 -16.92 -16.97
N SER A 230 6.04 -15.61 -17.25
CA SER A 230 6.78 -14.64 -16.46
C SER A 230 6.20 -14.49 -15.06
N PHE A 231 4.87 -14.59 -14.92
CA PHE A 231 4.19 -14.59 -13.63
C PHE A 231 4.67 -15.78 -12.79
N LEU A 232 4.61 -17.00 -13.31
CA LEU A 232 5.04 -18.20 -12.59
C LEU A 232 6.52 -18.12 -12.20
N LYS A 233 7.40 -17.76 -13.14
CA LYS A 233 8.84 -17.58 -12.84
C LYS A 233 9.07 -16.57 -11.72
N SER A 234 8.39 -15.42 -11.80
CA SER A 234 8.51 -14.37 -10.78
C SER A 234 7.93 -14.82 -9.44
N PHE A 235 6.77 -15.47 -9.44
CA PHE A 235 6.10 -16.00 -8.25
C PHE A 235 7.01 -17.00 -7.52
N GLU A 236 7.60 -17.96 -8.24
CA GLU A 236 8.50 -18.96 -7.68
C GLU A 236 9.77 -18.37 -7.04
N ILE A 237 10.34 -17.34 -7.67
CA ILE A 237 11.51 -16.65 -7.13
C ILE A 237 11.13 -15.87 -5.86
N ASN A 238 10.01 -15.17 -5.89
CA ASN A 238 9.65 -14.23 -4.83
C ASN A 238 8.96 -14.90 -3.62
N ARG A 239 8.19 -15.98 -3.81
CA ARG A 239 7.49 -16.68 -2.71
C ARG A 239 8.44 -17.26 -1.66
N LYS A 240 9.72 -17.45 -2.01
CA LYS A 240 10.78 -17.92 -1.11
C LYS A 240 11.31 -16.83 -0.17
N LYS A 241 11.08 -15.55 -0.47
CA LYS A 241 11.70 -14.41 0.24
C LYS A 241 10.69 -13.39 0.77
N TYR A 242 9.51 -13.31 0.16
CA TYR A 242 8.52 -12.28 0.44
C TYR A 242 7.16 -12.89 0.75
N LYS A 243 6.35 -12.17 1.54
CA LYS A 243 4.97 -12.56 1.79
C LYS A 243 4.14 -12.29 0.53
N ILE A 244 3.69 -13.36 -0.12
CA ILE A 244 2.84 -13.28 -1.30
C ILE A 244 1.37 -13.34 -0.89
N SER A 245 0.54 -12.50 -1.50
CA SER A 245 -0.91 -12.49 -1.26
C SER A 245 -1.57 -13.77 -1.77
N ASN A 246 -2.63 -14.21 -1.11
CA ASN A 246 -3.36 -15.44 -1.42
C ASN A 246 -3.84 -15.49 -2.88
N ILE A 247 -4.28 -14.36 -3.45
CA ILE A 247 -4.72 -14.30 -4.85
C ILE A 247 -3.62 -14.73 -5.83
N ASN A 248 -2.35 -14.45 -5.52
CA ASN A 248 -1.23 -14.82 -6.37
C ASN A 248 -0.89 -16.32 -6.27
N TYR A 249 -1.15 -16.96 -5.13
CA TYR A 249 -1.14 -18.44 -5.04
C TYR A 249 -2.26 -19.06 -5.88
N CYS A 250 -3.47 -18.50 -5.84
CA CYS A 250 -4.58 -18.96 -6.68
C CYS A 250 -4.29 -18.82 -8.17
N ARG A 251 -3.69 -17.69 -8.57
CA ARG A 251 -3.25 -17.45 -9.96
C ARG A 251 -2.18 -18.44 -10.40
N ALA A 252 -1.19 -18.72 -9.55
CA ALA A 252 -0.16 -19.70 -9.85
C ALA A 252 -0.76 -21.10 -10.07
N TYR A 253 -1.64 -21.54 -9.17
CA TYR A 253 -2.37 -22.80 -9.30
C TYR A 253 -3.20 -22.85 -10.59
N LYS A 254 -3.94 -21.78 -10.88
CA LYS A 254 -4.77 -21.66 -12.08
C LYS A 254 -3.94 -21.80 -13.36
N ILE A 255 -2.82 -21.07 -13.46
CA ILE A 255 -1.94 -21.15 -14.65
C ILE A 255 -1.42 -22.58 -14.83
N GLN A 256 -0.97 -23.22 -13.74
CA GLN A 256 -0.45 -24.59 -13.83
C GLN A 256 -1.52 -25.56 -14.36
N LYS A 257 -2.75 -25.46 -13.83
CA LYS A 257 -3.88 -26.30 -14.22
C LYS A 257 -4.32 -26.07 -15.67
N GLU A 258 -4.46 -24.82 -16.09
CA GLU A 258 -5.00 -24.47 -17.42
C GLU A 258 -3.98 -24.69 -18.56
N ASN A 259 -2.68 -24.59 -18.26
CA ASN A 259 -1.63 -24.74 -19.28
C ASN A 259 -1.01 -26.14 -19.30
N GLY A 260 -1.61 -27.13 -18.63
CA GLY A 260 -1.12 -28.51 -18.61
C GLY A 260 0.27 -28.67 -17.99
N LEU A 261 0.68 -27.74 -17.11
CA LEU A 261 1.95 -27.81 -16.40
C LEU A 261 1.84 -28.76 -15.21
N LYS A 262 2.99 -29.11 -14.60
CA LYS A 262 3.00 -29.84 -13.34
C LYS A 262 2.29 -29.02 -12.25
N VAL A 263 1.12 -29.50 -11.83
CA VAL A 263 0.29 -28.84 -10.81
C VAL A 263 0.83 -29.15 -9.41
N ASP A 264 1.07 -28.10 -8.63
CA ASP A 264 1.39 -28.15 -7.21
C ASP A 264 0.13 -27.88 -6.38
N CYS A 265 -0.49 -28.94 -5.83
CA CYS A 265 -1.69 -28.81 -5.01
C CYS A 265 -1.45 -28.03 -3.71
N ASP A 266 -0.20 -27.92 -3.22
CA ASP A 266 0.10 -27.21 -1.96
C ASP A 266 -0.01 -25.69 -2.12
N LEU A 267 -0.13 -25.20 -3.37
CA LEU A 267 -0.51 -23.81 -3.63
C LEU A 267 -1.91 -23.49 -3.07
N LEU A 268 -2.80 -24.49 -2.97
CA LEU A 268 -4.16 -24.29 -2.47
C LEU A 268 -4.18 -23.92 -0.99
N ASP A 269 -3.20 -24.38 -0.20
CA ASP A 269 -3.08 -24.08 1.24
C ASP A 269 -3.01 -22.57 1.50
N ASN A 270 -2.34 -21.84 0.59
CA ASN A 270 -2.17 -20.38 0.66
C ASN A 270 -3.13 -19.61 -0.27
N CYS A 271 -3.74 -20.27 -1.26
CA CYS A 271 -4.78 -19.66 -2.10
C CYS A 271 -6.05 -19.37 -1.28
N PHE A 272 -6.45 -20.30 -0.41
CA PHE A 272 -7.66 -20.17 0.40
C PHE A 272 -7.37 -19.48 1.73
N VAL A 273 -8.14 -18.43 2.05
CA VAL A 273 -8.05 -17.76 3.36
C VAL A 273 -8.63 -18.64 4.48
N LYS A 274 -9.74 -19.33 4.19
CA LYS A 274 -10.41 -20.25 5.11
C LYS A 274 -10.29 -21.68 4.58
N HIS A 275 -9.94 -22.61 5.46
CA HIS A 275 -9.88 -24.03 5.14
C HIS A 275 -11.23 -24.69 5.43
N ASP A 276 -12.19 -24.36 4.58
CA ASP A 276 -13.55 -24.90 4.61
C ASP A 276 -13.74 -26.03 3.58
N GLU A 277 -14.98 -26.48 3.40
CA GLU A 277 -15.31 -27.56 2.46
C GLU A 277 -14.86 -27.27 1.03
N LYS A 278 -14.92 -26.01 0.59
CA LYS A 278 -14.51 -25.64 -0.78
C LYS A 278 -13.00 -25.81 -0.95
N TYR A 279 -12.23 -25.47 0.07
CA TYR A 279 -10.79 -25.73 0.10
C TYR A 279 -10.50 -27.24 0.10
N TYR A 280 -11.14 -28.01 0.98
CA TYR A 280 -10.94 -29.46 1.07
C TYR A 280 -11.25 -30.15 -0.26
N GLU A 281 -12.39 -29.81 -0.86
CA GLU A 281 -12.80 -30.33 -2.16
C GLU A 281 -11.79 -29.97 -3.25
N SER A 282 -11.38 -28.70 -3.32
CA SER A 282 -10.40 -28.26 -4.33
C SER A 282 -9.06 -29.00 -4.20
N TYR A 283 -8.60 -29.23 -2.97
CA TYR A 283 -7.34 -29.89 -2.69
C TYR A 283 -7.37 -31.40 -2.97
N LEU A 284 -8.45 -32.08 -2.55
CA LEU A 284 -8.62 -33.52 -2.81
C LEU A 284 -8.78 -33.79 -4.31
N ASN A 285 -9.59 -32.99 -5.01
CA ASN A 285 -9.72 -33.06 -6.47
C ASN A 285 -8.37 -32.85 -7.16
N CYS A 286 -7.58 -31.86 -6.71
CA CYS A 286 -6.24 -31.65 -7.25
C CYS A 286 -5.36 -32.90 -7.06
N SER A 287 -5.33 -33.46 -5.85
CA SER A 287 -4.50 -34.61 -5.49
C SER A 287 -4.86 -35.85 -6.32
N LEU A 288 -6.15 -36.11 -6.51
CA LEU A 288 -6.63 -37.21 -7.37
C LEU A 288 -6.27 -36.97 -8.85
N ALA A 289 -6.46 -35.75 -9.36
CA ALA A 289 -6.19 -35.41 -10.75
C ALA A 289 -4.70 -35.59 -11.11
N ILE A 290 -3.78 -35.27 -10.20
CA ILE A 290 -2.34 -35.48 -10.40
C ILE A 290 -1.84 -36.87 -9.96
N LYS A 291 -2.75 -37.75 -9.52
CA LYS A 291 -2.47 -39.09 -9.00
C LYS A 291 -1.51 -39.11 -7.80
N ASP A 292 -1.52 -38.06 -6.98
CA ASP A 292 -0.78 -38.01 -5.70
C ASP A 292 -1.60 -38.66 -4.58
N ILE A 293 -1.61 -39.99 -4.60
CA ILE A 293 -2.47 -40.82 -3.73
C ILE A 293 -2.09 -40.67 -2.25
N ASP A 294 -0.81 -40.52 -1.91
CA ASP A 294 -0.37 -40.40 -0.52
C ASP A 294 -0.84 -39.08 0.09
N LYS A 295 -0.73 -37.99 -0.69
CA LYS A 295 -1.24 -36.68 -0.28
C LYS A 295 -2.76 -36.71 -0.11
N PHE A 296 -3.48 -37.34 -1.05
CA PHE A 296 -4.93 -37.55 -0.92
C PHE A 296 -5.27 -38.31 0.37
N LYS A 297 -4.65 -39.48 0.61
CA LYS A 297 -4.90 -40.33 1.79
C LYS A 297 -4.75 -39.54 3.09
N LYS A 298 -3.60 -38.87 3.25
CA LYS A 298 -3.27 -38.10 4.46
C LYS A 298 -4.31 -37.02 4.75
N ARG A 299 -4.74 -36.27 3.72
CA ARG A 299 -5.68 -35.16 3.89
C ARG A 299 -7.12 -35.64 4.03
N TYR A 300 -7.56 -36.61 3.23
CA TYR A 300 -8.92 -37.15 3.28
C TYR A 300 -9.25 -37.72 4.66
N LEU A 301 -8.35 -38.54 5.25
CA LEU A 301 -8.53 -39.10 6.60
C LEU A 301 -8.77 -38.04 7.68
N LEU A 302 -8.12 -36.88 7.55
CA LEU A 302 -8.28 -35.77 8.49
C LEU A 302 -9.59 -35.02 8.25
N TRP A 303 -9.93 -34.76 6.99
CA TRP A 303 -11.05 -33.89 6.63
C TRP A 303 -12.40 -34.60 6.62
N SER A 304 -12.42 -35.91 6.34
CA SER A 304 -13.65 -36.72 6.44
C SER A 304 -14.21 -36.77 7.86
N LYS A 305 -13.35 -36.65 8.88
CA LYS A 305 -13.76 -36.52 10.29
C LYS A 305 -14.36 -35.15 10.63
N LYS A 306 -14.06 -34.13 9.82
CA LYS A 306 -14.48 -32.73 10.05
C LYS A 306 -15.70 -32.33 9.24
N SER A 307 -15.96 -33.00 8.11
CA SER A 307 -17.08 -32.71 7.23
C SER A 307 -17.64 -34.01 6.65
N ASP A 308 -18.89 -34.33 7.00
CA ASP A 308 -19.63 -35.45 6.41
C ASP A 308 -19.82 -35.28 4.91
N LYS A 309 -19.94 -34.04 4.42
CA LYS A 309 -20.00 -33.78 2.98
C LYS A 309 -18.73 -34.24 2.28
N ILE A 310 -17.54 -33.90 2.79
CA ILE A 310 -16.27 -34.37 2.24
C ILE A 310 -16.13 -35.88 2.36
N LYS A 311 -16.51 -36.45 3.51
CA LYS A 311 -16.54 -37.91 3.71
C LYS A 311 -17.34 -38.60 2.61
N CYS A 312 -18.56 -38.15 2.35
CA CYS A 312 -19.48 -38.72 1.38
C CYS A 312 -19.06 -38.47 -0.07
N MET A 313 -18.59 -37.26 -0.39
CA MET A 313 -18.21 -36.89 -1.76
C MET A 313 -17.09 -37.78 -2.32
N TYR A 314 -16.12 -38.14 -1.48
CA TYR A 314 -14.97 -38.99 -1.84
C TYR A 314 -15.06 -40.39 -1.24
N ALA A 315 -16.27 -40.87 -0.92
CA ALA A 315 -16.48 -42.13 -0.22
C ALA A 315 -15.92 -43.35 -0.98
N TYR A 316 -16.16 -43.42 -2.29
CA TYR A 316 -15.66 -44.52 -3.11
C TYR A 316 -14.11 -44.54 -3.14
N ASP A 317 -13.46 -43.38 -3.33
CA ASP A 317 -12.00 -43.28 -3.26
C ASP A 317 -11.46 -43.64 -1.86
N GLY A 318 -12.15 -43.18 -0.82
CA GLY A 318 -11.86 -43.51 0.57
C GLY A 318 -11.91 -45.01 0.87
N TYR A 319 -12.94 -45.69 0.36
CA TYR A 319 -13.08 -47.15 0.45
C TYR A 319 -12.01 -47.88 -0.37
N LYS A 320 -11.84 -47.51 -1.65
CA LYS A 320 -10.88 -48.14 -2.57
C LYS A 320 -9.44 -48.09 -2.04
N LEU A 321 -9.11 -47.04 -1.30
CA LEU A 321 -7.80 -46.84 -0.68
C LEU A 321 -7.70 -47.40 0.75
N ASN A 322 -8.69 -48.16 1.22
CA ASN A 322 -8.78 -48.75 2.55
C ASN A 322 -8.67 -47.73 3.71
N LEU A 323 -9.18 -46.51 3.51
CA LEU A 323 -9.12 -45.45 4.52
C LEU A 323 -10.32 -45.47 5.47
N LEU A 324 -11.47 -45.92 4.98
CA LEU A 324 -12.73 -46.05 5.71
C LEU A 324 -13.46 -47.31 5.24
N ARG A 325 -14.37 -47.83 6.06
CA ARG A 325 -15.17 -49.00 5.73
C ARG A 325 -16.39 -48.58 4.92
N ILE A 326 -16.88 -49.47 4.06
CA ILE A 326 -18.07 -49.16 3.25
C ILE A 326 -19.31 -48.83 4.12
N SER A 327 -19.40 -49.43 5.30
CA SER A 327 -20.44 -49.16 6.29
C SER A 327 -20.48 -47.71 6.76
N ASP A 328 -19.36 -46.99 6.67
CA ASP A 328 -19.25 -45.59 7.14
C ASP A 328 -20.00 -44.61 6.22
N PHE A 329 -20.45 -45.09 5.05
CA PHE A 329 -21.09 -44.30 4.00
C PHE A 329 -22.58 -44.59 3.80
N LYS A 330 -23.19 -45.45 4.61
CA LYS A 330 -24.63 -45.81 4.53
C LYS A 330 -25.57 -44.59 4.52
N ASN A 331 -25.21 -43.56 5.30
CA ASN A 331 -26.01 -42.35 5.45
C ASN A 331 -25.66 -41.26 4.42
N CYS A 332 -24.75 -41.53 3.49
CA CYS A 332 -24.38 -40.57 2.46
C CYS A 332 -25.50 -40.37 1.45
N LYS A 333 -25.79 -39.10 1.12
CA LYS A 333 -26.82 -38.76 0.13
C LYS A 333 -26.52 -39.33 -1.26
N ASN A 334 -25.24 -39.48 -1.59
CA ASN A 334 -24.74 -40.03 -2.85
C ASN A 334 -24.47 -41.55 -2.78
N ARG A 335 -25.10 -42.30 -1.85
CA ARG A 335 -24.87 -43.75 -1.72
C ARG A 335 -25.18 -44.55 -2.99
N TYR A 336 -26.10 -44.09 -3.83
CA TYR A 336 -26.39 -44.73 -5.12
C TYR A 336 -25.26 -44.54 -6.13
N ASP A 337 -24.64 -43.35 -6.19
CA ASP A 337 -23.45 -43.12 -7.03
C ASP A 337 -22.26 -43.96 -6.56
N ILE A 338 -22.14 -44.18 -5.24
CA ILE A 338 -21.13 -45.07 -4.67
C ILE A 338 -21.43 -46.52 -5.05
N ALA A 339 -22.69 -46.96 -4.94
CA ALA A 339 -23.13 -48.31 -5.30
C ALA A 339 -22.86 -48.61 -6.79
N ASP A 340 -23.15 -47.67 -7.67
CA ASP A 340 -22.90 -47.78 -9.11
C ASP A 340 -21.41 -48.04 -9.42
N LYS A 341 -20.51 -47.23 -8.83
CA LYS A 341 -19.06 -47.43 -8.95
C LYS A 341 -18.58 -48.76 -8.37
N LEU A 342 -19.20 -49.24 -7.29
CA LEU A 342 -18.87 -50.54 -6.72
C LEU A 342 -19.34 -51.69 -7.61
N LEU A 343 -20.52 -51.60 -8.23
CA LEU A 343 -20.98 -52.59 -9.20
C LEU A 343 -20.05 -52.66 -10.41
N ALA A 344 -19.62 -51.50 -10.93
CA ALA A 344 -18.67 -51.43 -12.04
C ALA A 344 -17.31 -52.08 -11.71
N ASP A 345 -16.91 -52.06 -10.44
CA ASP A 345 -15.71 -52.73 -9.91
C ASP A 345 -15.98 -54.17 -9.42
N GLU A 346 -17.16 -54.73 -9.71
CA GLU A 346 -17.61 -56.07 -9.29
C GLU A 346 -17.59 -56.30 -7.76
N LYS A 347 -17.74 -55.22 -6.97
CA LYS A 347 -17.79 -55.22 -5.50
C LYS A 347 -19.21 -55.37 -4.96
N ALA A 348 -19.88 -56.44 -5.39
CA ALA A 348 -21.30 -56.66 -5.08
C ALA A 348 -21.60 -56.82 -3.56
N LYS A 349 -20.70 -57.45 -2.80
CA LYS A 349 -20.87 -57.60 -1.33
C LYS A 349 -20.90 -56.23 -0.65
N GLU A 350 -20.06 -55.31 -1.09
CA GLU A 350 -19.96 -53.96 -0.56
C GLU A 350 -21.17 -53.11 -0.92
N VAL A 351 -21.78 -53.32 -2.09
CA VAL A 351 -23.09 -52.71 -2.43
C VAL A 351 -24.16 -53.16 -1.45
N LEU A 352 -24.24 -54.46 -1.15
CA LEU A 352 -25.21 -54.99 -0.18
C LEU A 352 -24.98 -54.44 1.23
N LEU A 353 -23.72 -54.26 1.64
CA LEU A 353 -23.36 -53.65 2.93
C LEU A 353 -23.71 -52.15 2.98
N LEU A 354 -23.41 -51.40 1.92
CA LEU A 354 -23.70 -49.97 1.80
C LEU A 354 -25.21 -49.70 1.90
N LEU A 355 -26.01 -50.58 1.30
CA LEU A 355 -27.45 -50.40 1.18
C LEU A 355 -28.23 -51.28 2.17
N SER A 356 -27.58 -51.92 3.16
CA SER A 356 -28.21 -52.99 3.96
C SER A 356 -29.59 -52.63 4.52
N GLU A 357 -29.74 -51.40 5.00
CA GLU A 357 -30.96 -50.86 5.62
C GLU A 357 -31.86 -50.07 4.65
N ASP A 358 -31.42 -49.86 3.41
CA ASP A 358 -32.19 -49.11 2.40
C ASP A 358 -33.27 -50.00 1.75
N SER A 359 -34.53 -49.69 1.99
CA SER A 359 -35.70 -50.39 1.44
C SER A 359 -36.44 -49.59 0.36
N SER A 360 -35.90 -48.45 -0.07
CA SER A 360 -36.44 -47.70 -1.22
C SER A 360 -36.31 -48.51 -2.51
N ASP A 361 -37.15 -48.21 -3.49
CA ASP A 361 -37.11 -48.87 -4.80
C ASP A 361 -35.73 -48.75 -5.47
N GLN A 362 -35.05 -47.60 -5.33
CA GLN A 362 -33.68 -47.40 -5.84
C GLN A 362 -32.66 -48.23 -5.05
N GLY A 363 -32.79 -48.31 -3.72
CA GLY A 363 -31.94 -49.18 -2.90
C GLY A 363 -32.11 -50.66 -3.25
N LEU A 364 -33.35 -51.09 -3.47
CA LEU A 364 -33.68 -52.44 -3.92
C LEU A 364 -33.12 -52.72 -5.33
N TYR A 365 -33.20 -51.77 -6.26
CA TYR A 365 -32.61 -51.88 -7.60
C TYR A 365 -31.13 -52.27 -7.56
N PHE A 366 -30.31 -51.51 -6.83
CA PHE A 366 -28.88 -51.82 -6.69
C PHE A 366 -28.63 -53.14 -5.96
N LYS A 367 -29.48 -53.52 -5.00
CA LYS A 367 -29.39 -54.84 -4.34
C LYS A 367 -29.68 -55.99 -5.31
N VAL A 368 -30.66 -55.86 -6.20
CA VAL A 368 -30.94 -56.87 -7.24
C VAL A 368 -29.71 -57.07 -8.10
N LEU A 369 -29.12 -55.99 -8.64
CA LEU A 369 -27.91 -56.06 -9.46
C LEU A 369 -26.74 -56.71 -8.70
N ALA A 370 -26.55 -56.37 -7.43
CA ALA A 370 -25.52 -56.97 -6.59
C ALA A 370 -25.74 -58.47 -6.35
N TYR A 371 -26.98 -58.92 -6.08
CA TYR A 371 -27.28 -60.35 -5.92
C TYR A 371 -27.07 -61.13 -7.21
N LEU A 372 -27.45 -60.56 -8.36
CA LEU A 372 -27.20 -61.17 -9.67
C LEU A 372 -25.70 -61.33 -9.94
N LEU A 373 -24.87 -60.32 -9.65
CA LEU A 373 -23.40 -60.43 -9.73
C LEU A 373 -22.81 -61.50 -8.81
N LEU A 374 -23.49 -61.83 -7.70
CA LEU A 374 -23.10 -62.90 -6.78
C LEU A 374 -23.70 -64.26 -7.15
N ASN A 375 -24.41 -64.38 -8.28
CA ASN A 375 -25.18 -65.56 -8.69
C ASN A 375 -26.24 -66.00 -7.65
N ASP A 376 -26.75 -65.09 -6.83
CA ASP A 376 -27.83 -65.34 -5.86
C ASP A 376 -29.18 -64.91 -6.45
N THR A 377 -29.67 -65.69 -7.41
CA THR A 377 -30.93 -65.42 -8.12
C THR A 377 -32.14 -65.40 -7.18
N ALA A 378 -32.16 -66.25 -6.15
CA ALA A 378 -33.22 -66.30 -5.16
C ALA A 378 -33.35 -64.99 -4.37
N SER A 379 -32.22 -64.43 -3.89
CA SER A 379 -32.23 -63.13 -3.21
C SER A 379 -32.52 -61.97 -4.17
N ALA A 380 -32.05 -62.04 -5.42
CA ALA A 380 -32.37 -61.07 -6.46
C ALA A 380 -33.87 -60.97 -6.72
N GLU A 381 -34.55 -62.10 -6.98
CA GLU A 381 -36.01 -62.13 -7.17
C GLU A 381 -36.77 -61.64 -5.94
N LYS A 382 -36.32 -62.02 -4.73
CA LYS A 382 -36.94 -61.59 -3.48
C LYS A 382 -36.83 -60.09 -3.26
N ALA A 383 -35.72 -59.47 -3.64
CA ALA A 383 -35.55 -58.02 -3.61
C ALA A 383 -36.39 -57.33 -4.70
N MET A 384 -36.40 -57.88 -5.92
CA MET A 384 -37.14 -57.34 -7.05
C MET A 384 -38.66 -57.28 -6.81
N LYS A 385 -39.25 -58.32 -6.20
CA LYS A 385 -40.68 -58.37 -5.85
C LYS A 385 -41.14 -57.25 -4.90
N LYS A 386 -40.20 -56.60 -4.19
CA LYS A 386 -40.49 -55.49 -3.27
C LYS A 386 -40.51 -54.13 -3.95
N ILE A 387 -40.00 -54.02 -5.19
CA ILE A 387 -39.95 -52.78 -5.96
C ILE A 387 -41.35 -52.45 -6.46
N LYS A 388 -41.82 -51.22 -6.24
CA LYS A 388 -43.15 -50.75 -6.68
C LYS A 388 -43.08 -49.93 -7.96
N ASP A 389 -41.97 -49.25 -8.19
CA ASP A 389 -41.73 -48.44 -9.39
C ASP A 389 -41.64 -49.32 -10.66
N LYS A 390 -42.55 -49.05 -11.62
CA LYS A 390 -42.65 -49.81 -12.87
C LYS A 390 -41.48 -49.55 -13.82
N GLU A 391 -40.90 -48.36 -13.82
CA GLU A 391 -39.77 -48.02 -14.69
C GLU A 391 -38.51 -48.77 -14.23
N ILE A 392 -38.26 -48.80 -12.93
CA ILE A 392 -37.16 -49.56 -12.33
C ILE A 392 -37.32 -51.06 -12.62
N LEU A 393 -38.52 -51.61 -12.47
CA LEU A 393 -38.80 -53.02 -12.79
C LEU A 393 -38.54 -53.33 -14.27
N ASN A 394 -38.96 -52.45 -15.19
CA ASN A 394 -38.70 -52.63 -16.61
C ASN A 394 -37.20 -52.64 -16.92
N LYS A 395 -36.42 -51.71 -16.35
CA LYS A 395 -34.96 -51.69 -16.51
C LYS A 395 -34.29 -52.98 -16.02
N LEU A 396 -34.72 -53.53 -14.90
CA LEU A 396 -34.21 -54.81 -14.39
C LEU A 396 -34.59 -55.99 -15.28
N ASN A 397 -35.82 -56.03 -15.77
CA ASN A 397 -36.28 -57.09 -16.68
C ASN A 397 -35.53 -57.07 -18.02
N GLU A 398 -35.15 -55.90 -18.52
CA GLU A 398 -34.28 -55.79 -19.70
C GLU A 398 -32.86 -56.29 -19.43
N PHE A 399 -32.31 -55.99 -18.25
CA PHE A 399 -30.97 -56.43 -17.86
C PHE A 399 -30.84 -57.96 -17.68
N MET A 400 -31.94 -58.65 -17.34
CA MET A 400 -31.95 -60.11 -17.09
C MET A 400 -32.28 -60.95 -18.34
N LYS A 401 -32.62 -60.33 -19.47
CA LYS A 401 -32.81 -61.00 -20.76
C LYS A 401 -31.47 -61.12 -21.48
#